data_AF-A0A250Y2Z5-F1
#
_entry.id   AF-A0A250Y2Z5-F1
#
_cell.length_a   1.000
_cell.length_b   1.000
_cell.length_c   1.000
_cell.angle_alpha   90.00
_cell.angle_beta   90.00
_cell.angle_gamma   90.00
#
_symmetry.space_group_name_H-M   'P 1'
#
loop_
_entity.id
_entity.type
_entity.pdbx_description
1 polymer ?
#
loop_
_entity_poly.entity_id
_entity_poly.type
_entity_poly.pdbx_seq_one_letter_code
_entity_poly.pdbx_strand_id
1 'polypeptide(L)'
;MLLLLLLAPLFLRPLGAGGAQTPNATSEGCQIIHPPWEGGIRYRGLTRDQVKAINFLPVDYEIEYVCRGEREVVGPKVRKCLANGSWTDMDTPSRCVRICTKSYLTLENGKVFLMGGDLPALDGARVDFRCDPDFHLVGSSRTICSQGQWSTPKPHCQVNRTPHSERRAVYIGALFPMSGGWPGGQACQPAVEMALEDVNSRRDILPDYELKLIHHDSKCDPGQATKYLYELLYNDPIKIILMPGCSSVSTLVAEAARMWNLIVLSYGSSSPALSNRQRFPTFFRTHPSATLHNPTRVKLFEKWGWKKIATIQQTTEVFTSTLDDLEERVKEAGIEITFRQSFFSDPAVPVKNLKRQDARIIVGLFYETEARKVFCEVYKERLFGKKYVWFLIGWYADNWFKIYDPSINCTVDEMTEAVEGHITTEIVMLNPANTRSISNMTSQEFVEKLTKRLKRHPEETGGFQEAPLAYDAIWALALALNKTSGGGGRSGVRLEDFNYNNQTITDQIYRAMNSSSFEGVSGHVVFDASGSRMAWTLIEQLQGGSYKKIGYYDSTKDDLSWSKTDKWIVISRTHSPT
;
A
#
# COMPACT_ATOMS: atom_id res chain seq x y z
N MET A 1 10.29 1.74 91.80
CA MET A 1 10.75 0.34 92.01
C MET A 1 11.75 0.04 90.91
N LEU A 2 13.05 0.18 91.21
CA LEU A 2 14.00 -0.93 91.43
C LEU A 2 14.07 -1.88 90.22
N LEU A 3 15.10 -1.78 89.35
CA LEU A 3 16.45 -2.37 89.44
C LEU A 3 16.47 -3.91 89.45
N LEU A 4 17.11 -4.52 88.43
CA LEU A 4 18.17 -5.56 88.48
C LEU A 4 18.26 -6.25 87.08
N LEU A 5 19.26 -5.95 86.24
CA LEU A 5 20.66 -6.44 86.21
C LEU A 5 20.80 -7.96 86.05
N LEU A 6 21.43 -8.39 84.94
CA LEU A 6 22.62 -9.24 84.95
C LEU A 6 23.36 -9.21 83.60
N LEU A 7 24.67 -8.97 83.71
CA LEU A 7 25.76 -8.84 82.74
C LEU A 7 26.24 -10.22 82.21
N ALA A 8 26.58 -10.40 80.92
CA ALA A 8 27.92 -10.33 80.27
C ALA A 8 28.85 -11.54 80.59
N PRO A 9 29.89 -11.94 79.78
CA PRO A 9 30.81 -11.05 79.07
C PRO A 9 31.34 -11.49 77.67
N LEU A 10 32.02 -10.52 77.06
CA LEU A 10 32.87 -10.59 75.87
C LEU A 10 34.14 -11.44 76.08
N PHE A 11 34.72 -11.93 74.98
CA PHE A 11 36.17 -12.02 74.81
C PHE A 11 36.60 -11.47 73.44
N LEU A 12 37.61 -10.59 73.48
CA LEU A 12 38.27 -9.92 72.37
C LEU A 12 39.70 -10.48 72.20
N ARG A 13 40.15 -10.50 70.94
CA ARG A 13 41.55 -10.32 70.44
C ARG A 13 42.53 -11.51 70.58
N PRO A 14 43.60 -11.58 69.74
CA PRO A 14 44.31 -10.45 69.12
C PRO A 14 44.74 -10.54 67.64
N LEU A 15 45.06 -9.35 67.11
CA LEU A 15 45.94 -9.15 65.95
C LEU A 15 47.38 -9.57 66.31
N GLY A 16 48.02 -10.30 65.40
CA GLY A 16 49.47 -10.46 65.35
C GLY A 16 50.01 -9.81 64.07
N ALA A 17 50.87 -8.81 64.23
CA ALA A 17 51.71 -8.24 63.18
C ALA A 17 53.13 -8.80 63.34
N GLY A 18 53.77 -9.15 62.22
CA GLY A 18 55.21 -9.40 62.19
C GLY A 18 55.64 -10.31 61.03
N GLY A 19 56.50 -9.78 60.17
CA GLY A 19 57.39 -10.60 59.34
C GLY A 19 57.30 -10.35 57.85
N ALA A 20 57.99 -9.32 57.37
CA ALA A 20 58.32 -9.15 55.96
C ALA A 20 59.26 -10.28 55.51
N GLN A 21 58.84 -11.03 54.49
CA GLN A 21 59.71 -11.75 53.58
C GLN A 21 59.12 -11.63 52.18
N THR A 22 59.63 -10.68 51.40
CA THR A 22 59.65 -10.84 49.95
C THR A 22 60.81 -11.77 49.59
N PRO A 23 60.54 -12.79 48.78
CA PRO A 23 61.41 -13.02 47.64
C PRO A 23 60.61 -13.14 46.34
N ASN A 24 61.15 -12.47 45.32
CA ASN A 24 60.97 -12.74 43.89
C ASN A 24 59.61 -12.40 43.26
N ALA A 25 59.56 -11.17 42.75
CA ALA A 25 58.84 -10.90 41.51
C ALA A 25 59.48 -11.71 40.37
N THR A 26 58.87 -12.85 40.04
CA THR A 26 58.78 -13.31 38.66
C THR A 26 57.31 -13.20 38.27
N SER A 27 57.04 -12.31 37.31
CA SER A 27 55.72 -12.04 36.76
C SER A 27 55.19 -13.28 36.04
N GLU A 28 54.60 -14.21 36.77
CA GLU A 28 54.01 -15.42 36.19
C GLU A 28 52.50 -15.35 36.13
N GLY A 29 51.93 -14.18 35.78
CA GLY A 29 50.55 -14.12 35.30
C GLY A 29 49.49 -14.79 36.19
N CYS A 30 48.40 -15.26 35.59
CA CYS A 30 47.35 -16.01 36.26
C CYS A 30 47.34 -17.46 35.80
N GLN A 31 47.16 -18.39 36.72
CA GLN A 31 47.03 -19.80 36.40
C GLN A 31 45.84 -20.06 35.47
N ILE A 32 46.02 -20.95 34.49
CA ILE A 32 45.00 -21.30 33.50
C ILE A 32 43.75 -21.90 34.15
N ILE A 33 42.55 -21.49 33.69
CA ILE A 33 41.27 -22.05 34.17
C ILE A 33 40.81 -23.17 33.24
N HIS A 34 40.79 -24.41 33.70
CA HIS A 34 40.27 -25.48 32.86
C HIS A 34 38.75 -25.36 32.65
N PRO A 35 38.25 -25.59 31.42
CA PRO A 35 36.84 -25.42 31.12
C PRO A 35 35.96 -26.41 31.90
N PRO A 36 34.82 -25.96 32.45
CA PRO A 36 33.86 -26.87 33.09
C PRO A 36 33.24 -27.83 32.07
N TRP A 37 32.86 -29.05 32.49
CA TRP A 37 32.27 -30.09 31.62
C TRP A 37 31.06 -29.62 30.81
N GLU A 38 30.29 -28.67 31.33
CA GLU A 38 29.06 -28.16 30.73
C GLU A 38 29.28 -26.97 29.75
N GLY A 39 30.53 -26.53 29.57
CA GLY A 39 30.92 -25.38 28.75
C GLY A 39 32.36 -25.44 28.21
N GLY A 40 32.92 -24.27 27.92
CA GLY A 40 34.26 -24.08 27.36
C GLY A 40 34.81 -22.71 27.76
N ILE A 41 36.11 -22.53 27.65
CA ILE A 41 36.77 -21.23 27.83
C ILE A 41 37.51 -20.90 26.54
N ARG A 42 37.25 -19.72 26.01
CA ARG A 42 37.92 -19.18 24.84
C ARG A 42 39.12 -18.37 25.30
N TYR A 43 40.30 -18.84 24.93
CA TYR A 43 41.57 -18.15 25.08
C TYR A 43 41.81 -17.33 23.82
N ARG A 44 41.74 -15.99 23.91
CA ARG A 44 41.90 -15.12 22.74
C ARG A 44 43.33 -15.21 22.19
N GLY A 45 43.49 -15.71 20.96
CA GLY A 45 44.78 -15.76 20.28
C GLY A 45 45.61 -17.02 20.56
N LEU A 46 45.08 -18.02 21.27
CA LEU A 46 45.74 -19.30 21.52
C LEU A 46 44.96 -20.47 20.90
N THR A 47 45.68 -21.42 20.30
CA THR A 47 45.12 -22.69 19.83
C THR A 47 44.95 -23.69 20.98
N ARG A 48 44.13 -24.72 20.78
CA ARG A 48 43.91 -25.75 21.81
C ARG A 48 45.19 -26.44 22.27
N ASP A 49 46.17 -26.62 21.38
CA ASP A 49 47.42 -27.28 21.71
C ASP A 49 48.39 -26.34 22.45
N GLN A 50 48.37 -25.05 22.11
CA GLN A 50 49.09 -24.03 22.89
C GLN A 50 48.53 -23.88 24.30
N VAL A 51 47.21 -23.92 24.47
CA VAL A 51 46.53 -23.87 25.78
C VAL A 51 46.92 -25.05 26.67
N LYS A 52 47.20 -26.24 26.09
CA LYS A 52 47.66 -27.41 26.85
C LYS A 52 49.13 -27.33 27.28
N ALA A 53 49.93 -26.49 26.62
CA ALA A 53 51.37 -26.36 26.83
C ALA A 53 51.75 -25.23 27.79
N ILE A 54 50.78 -24.41 28.23
CA ILE A 54 51.00 -23.27 29.12
C ILE A 54 50.28 -23.46 30.45
N ASN A 55 50.91 -23.01 31.54
CA ASN A 55 50.33 -23.06 32.89
C ASN A 55 49.84 -21.68 33.37
N PHE A 56 50.38 -20.60 32.81
CA PHE A 56 50.13 -19.23 33.23
C PHE A 56 49.85 -18.32 32.03
N LEU A 57 48.96 -17.34 32.22
CA LEU A 57 48.57 -16.33 31.24
C LEU A 57 48.99 -14.95 31.72
N PRO A 58 49.49 -14.06 30.84
CA PRO A 58 50.05 -12.78 31.27
C PRO A 58 49.02 -11.88 31.98
N VAL A 59 49.51 -10.93 32.77
CA VAL A 59 48.68 -9.87 33.36
C VAL A 59 47.93 -9.15 32.25
N ASP A 60 46.69 -8.75 32.54
CA ASP A 60 45.72 -8.18 31.61
C ASP A 60 45.13 -9.13 30.56
N TYR A 61 45.53 -10.41 30.54
CA TYR A 61 44.95 -11.39 29.62
C TYR A 61 43.47 -11.65 29.97
N GLU A 62 42.62 -11.75 28.94
CA GLU A 62 41.18 -12.00 29.07
C GLU A 62 40.81 -13.41 28.61
N ILE A 63 40.02 -14.08 29.43
CA ILE A 63 39.36 -15.34 29.07
C ILE A 63 37.85 -15.13 28.99
N GLU A 64 37.21 -15.76 28.02
CA GLU A 64 35.76 -15.70 27.84
C GLU A 64 35.14 -17.07 28.07
N TYR A 65 34.16 -17.17 28.96
CA TYR A 65 33.36 -18.37 29.12
C TYR A 65 32.40 -18.52 27.93
N VAL A 66 32.34 -19.73 27.37
CA VAL A 66 31.49 -20.07 26.23
C VAL A 66 30.70 -21.33 26.55
N CYS A 67 29.38 -21.26 26.43
CA CYS A 67 28.51 -22.41 26.65
C CYS A 67 28.30 -23.22 25.37
N ARG A 68 28.02 -24.53 25.51
CA ARG A 68 27.66 -25.40 24.39
C ARG A 68 26.13 -25.46 24.24
N GLY A 69 25.65 -25.44 23.00
CA GLY A 69 24.21 -25.49 22.68
C GLY A 69 23.46 -24.20 23.05
N GLU A 70 22.18 -24.31 23.39
CA GLU A 70 21.27 -23.19 23.73
C GLU A 70 21.41 -22.69 25.19
N ARG A 71 22.62 -22.75 25.75
CA ARG A 71 22.90 -22.33 27.14
C ARG A 71 23.52 -20.94 27.16
N GLU A 72 23.17 -20.11 28.14
CA GLU A 72 23.79 -18.80 28.37
C GLU A 72 24.70 -18.84 29.62
N VAL A 73 25.72 -17.98 29.63
CA VAL A 73 26.62 -17.81 30.78
C VAL A 73 25.93 -16.94 31.83
N VAL A 74 25.77 -17.44 33.04
CA VAL A 74 25.33 -16.67 34.21
C VAL A 74 26.52 -16.50 35.16
N GLY A 75 26.79 -15.24 35.52
CA GLY A 75 28.02 -14.80 36.20
C GLY A 75 28.96 -14.02 35.26
N PRO A 76 30.20 -13.71 35.68
CA PRO A 76 31.17 -12.98 34.87
C PRO A 76 31.49 -13.73 33.57
N LYS A 77 31.11 -13.14 32.43
CA LYS A 77 31.34 -13.75 31.10
C LYS A 77 32.81 -13.69 30.70
N VAL A 78 33.48 -12.60 31.06
CA VAL A 78 34.90 -12.36 30.80
C VAL A 78 35.60 -12.22 32.14
N ARG A 79 36.74 -12.88 32.28
CA ARG A 79 37.64 -12.67 33.42
C ARG A 79 38.96 -12.14 32.93
N LYS A 80 39.51 -11.18 33.66
CA LYS A 80 40.80 -10.55 33.36
C LYS A 80 41.84 -10.95 34.40
N CYS A 81 43.04 -11.27 33.96
CA CYS A 81 44.14 -11.58 34.86
C CYS A 81 44.69 -10.30 35.52
N LEU A 82 44.74 -10.27 36.84
CA LEU A 82 45.23 -9.14 37.63
C LEU A 82 46.72 -9.29 37.97
N ALA A 83 47.38 -8.17 38.28
CA ALA A 83 48.82 -8.14 38.61
C ALA A 83 49.19 -8.94 39.87
N ASN A 84 48.20 -9.25 40.71
CA ASN A 84 48.37 -10.10 41.89
C ASN A 84 48.26 -11.62 41.60
N GLY A 85 48.10 -12.01 40.33
CA GLY A 85 47.99 -13.40 39.90
C GLY A 85 46.59 -14.02 40.02
N SER A 86 45.58 -13.24 40.43
CA SER A 86 44.17 -13.68 40.48
C SER A 86 43.36 -13.19 39.28
N TRP A 87 42.28 -13.91 38.96
CA TRP A 87 41.29 -13.46 37.98
C TRP A 87 40.29 -12.48 38.61
N THR A 88 39.68 -11.59 37.81
CA THR A 88 38.57 -10.75 38.27
C THR A 88 37.35 -11.60 38.69
N ASP A 89 36.56 -11.06 39.62
CA ASP A 89 35.23 -11.56 40.03
C ASP A 89 35.23 -13.01 40.54
N MET A 90 36.32 -13.44 41.19
CA MET A 90 36.51 -14.81 41.70
C MET A 90 35.47 -15.23 42.76
N ASP A 91 34.79 -14.26 43.35
CA ASP A 91 33.69 -14.41 44.30
C ASP A 91 32.36 -14.85 43.66
N THR A 92 32.20 -14.65 42.34
CA THR A 92 30.98 -15.04 41.60
C THR A 92 31.27 -16.12 40.56
N PRO A 93 30.78 -17.36 40.70
CA PRO A 93 31.07 -18.44 39.75
C PRO A 93 30.34 -18.23 38.41
N SER A 94 31.04 -18.47 37.30
CA SER A 94 30.47 -18.44 35.94
C SER A 94 29.94 -19.83 35.55
N ARG A 95 28.63 -19.96 35.33
CA ARG A 95 27.95 -21.23 35.01
C ARG A 95 27.17 -21.17 33.71
N CYS A 96 27.08 -22.31 33.01
CA CYS A 96 26.28 -22.44 31.79
C CYS A 96 24.91 -23.00 32.13
N VAL A 97 23.87 -22.18 32.00
CA VAL A 97 22.50 -22.56 32.33
C VAL A 97 21.61 -22.48 31.10
N ARG A 98 20.58 -23.31 31.06
CA ARG A 98 19.48 -23.11 30.10
C ARG A 98 18.63 -21.96 30.58
N ILE A 99 18.33 -21.04 29.68
CA ILE A 99 17.41 -19.93 29.94
C ILE A 99 16.12 -20.17 29.15
N CYS A 100 14.99 -19.78 29.72
CA CYS A 100 13.73 -19.76 29.00
C CYS A 100 13.62 -18.50 28.14
N THR A 101 12.72 -18.52 27.14
CA THR A 101 12.56 -17.40 26.21
C THR A 101 12.18 -16.11 26.94
N LYS A 102 12.96 -15.04 26.74
CA LYS A 102 12.74 -13.71 27.32
C LYS A 102 11.45 -13.03 26.83
N SER A 103 10.79 -13.57 25.81
CA SER A 103 9.49 -13.08 25.31
C SER A 103 8.35 -13.17 26.33
N TYR A 104 8.48 -13.98 27.38
CA TYR A 104 7.52 -14.08 28.49
C TYR A 104 7.70 -12.97 29.53
N LEU A 105 8.72 -12.12 29.39
CA LEU A 105 8.98 -10.99 30.28
C LEU A 105 8.19 -9.72 29.90
N THR A 106 7.46 -9.76 28.78
CA THR A 106 6.57 -8.69 28.33
C THR A 106 5.17 -9.23 28.04
N LEU A 107 4.14 -8.45 28.33
CA LEU A 107 2.74 -8.78 28.05
C LEU A 107 2.07 -7.54 27.46
N GLU A 108 1.46 -7.68 26.29
CA GLU A 108 0.68 -6.59 25.69
C GLU A 108 -0.63 -6.40 26.47
N ASN A 109 -1.00 -5.14 26.73
CA ASN A 109 -2.17 -4.77 27.54
C ASN A 109 -2.16 -5.40 28.94
N GLY A 110 -0.96 -5.55 29.51
CA GLY A 110 -0.76 -6.13 30.83
C GLY A 110 0.64 -5.93 31.36
N LYS A 111 0.89 -6.51 32.54
CA LYS A 111 2.12 -6.42 33.32
C LYS A 111 2.59 -7.81 33.73
N VAL A 112 3.91 -7.95 33.77
CA VAL A 112 4.61 -9.17 34.14
C VAL A 112 5.33 -8.95 35.47
N PHE A 113 5.14 -9.86 36.42
CA PHE A 113 5.73 -9.80 37.76
C PHE A 113 6.68 -10.99 37.96
N LEU A 114 7.97 -10.69 38.14
CA LEU A 114 9.00 -11.68 38.46
C LEU A 114 8.99 -11.98 39.95
N MET A 115 8.93 -13.26 40.31
CA MET A 115 8.96 -13.73 41.71
C MET A 115 10.22 -14.57 41.94
N GLY A 116 11.19 -14.05 42.71
CA GLY A 116 12.34 -14.84 43.20
C GLY A 116 13.76 -14.43 42.78
N GLY A 117 14.07 -13.15 42.57
CA GLY A 117 15.44 -12.61 42.46
C GLY A 117 15.82 -12.03 41.08
N ASP A 118 16.86 -11.20 41.07
CA ASP A 118 17.23 -10.21 40.01
C ASP A 118 17.63 -10.77 38.63
N LEU A 119 17.57 -12.09 38.41
CA LEU A 119 18.03 -12.70 37.16
C LEU A 119 16.87 -13.25 36.31
N PRO A 120 16.53 -12.60 35.18
CA PRO A 120 15.37 -12.98 34.37
C PRO A 120 15.58 -14.28 33.58
N ALA A 121 14.53 -15.11 33.54
CA ALA A 121 14.40 -16.31 32.70
C ALA A 121 15.39 -17.47 32.96
N LEU A 122 15.94 -17.59 34.17
CA LEU A 122 16.69 -18.78 34.60
C LEU A 122 15.78 -19.96 34.94
N ASP A 123 16.35 -21.17 34.93
CA ASP A 123 15.73 -22.38 35.47
C ASP A 123 15.25 -22.15 36.91
N GLY A 124 13.97 -22.44 37.17
CA GLY A 124 13.29 -22.15 38.44
C GLY A 124 12.63 -20.77 38.55
N ALA A 125 12.86 -19.85 37.60
CA ALA A 125 12.23 -18.52 37.61
C ALA A 125 10.70 -18.61 37.50
N ARG A 126 10.00 -17.80 38.30
CA ARG A 126 8.53 -17.74 38.32
C ARG A 126 8.05 -16.39 37.82
N VAL A 127 7.10 -16.43 36.91
CA VAL A 127 6.51 -15.25 36.28
C VAL A 127 4.99 -15.29 36.47
N ASP A 128 4.46 -14.20 37.04
CA ASP A 128 3.02 -13.97 37.19
C ASP A 128 2.57 -12.89 36.19
N PHE A 129 1.44 -13.13 35.52
CA PHE A 129 0.85 -12.25 34.50
C PHE A 129 -0.41 -11.57 35.05
N ARG A 130 -0.56 -10.27 34.80
CA ARG A 130 -1.82 -9.55 35.07
C ARG A 130 -2.14 -8.62 33.91
N CYS A 131 -3.40 -8.57 33.50
CA CYS A 131 -3.83 -7.62 32.48
C CYS A 131 -4.06 -6.22 33.07
N ASP A 132 -3.96 -5.22 32.21
CA ASP A 132 -4.38 -3.85 32.51
C ASP A 132 -5.91 -3.80 32.70
N PRO A 133 -6.46 -2.74 33.32
CA PRO A 133 -7.91 -2.54 33.43
C PRO A 133 -8.61 -2.69 32.06
N ASP A 134 -9.82 -3.23 32.05
CA ASP A 134 -10.64 -3.55 30.87
C ASP A 134 -10.23 -4.79 30.05
N PHE A 135 -9.16 -5.48 30.45
CA PHE A 135 -8.73 -6.74 29.86
C PHE A 135 -8.79 -7.88 30.88
N HIS A 136 -9.16 -9.07 30.45
CA HIS A 136 -9.05 -10.31 31.21
C HIS A 136 -7.96 -11.20 30.62
N LEU A 137 -7.28 -11.95 31.49
CA LEU A 137 -6.20 -12.82 31.08
C LEU A 137 -6.75 -14.13 30.51
N VAL A 138 -6.38 -14.43 29.27
CA VAL A 138 -6.68 -15.70 28.61
C VAL A 138 -5.42 -16.57 28.63
N GLY A 139 -5.48 -17.66 29.39
CA GLY A 139 -4.37 -18.57 29.63
C GLY A 139 -3.94 -18.61 31.10
N SER A 140 -2.79 -19.22 31.38
CA SER A 140 -2.29 -19.36 32.75
C SER A 140 -1.72 -18.05 33.27
N SER A 141 -2.19 -17.61 34.45
CA SER A 141 -1.69 -16.41 35.14
C SER A 141 -0.30 -16.56 35.75
N ARG A 142 0.26 -17.77 35.71
CA ARG A 142 1.57 -18.09 36.24
C ARG A 142 2.28 -19.10 35.34
N THR A 143 3.58 -18.91 35.17
CA THR A 143 4.45 -19.86 34.50
C THR A 143 5.78 -20.02 35.23
N ILE A 144 6.41 -21.18 35.12
CA ILE A 144 7.69 -21.51 35.75
C ILE A 144 8.66 -21.98 34.67
N CYS A 145 9.88 -21.45 34.68
CA CYS A 145 10.94 -21.91 33.79
C CYS A 145 11.49 -23.24 34.32
N SER A 146 11.46 -24.30 33.50
CA SER A 146 12.01 -25.62 33.82
C SER A 146 12.74 -26.18 32.61
N GLN A 147 14.02 -26.52 32.77
CA GLN A 147 14.92 -27.06 31.77
C GLN A 147 15.02 -26.26 30.45
N GLY A 148 14.77 -24.94 30.50
CA GLY A 148 14.79 -24.05 29.32
C GLY A 148 13.43 -23.88 28.64
N GLN A 149 12.36 -24.44 29.18
CA GLN A 149 10.99 -24.22 28.70
C GLN A 149 10.07 -23.66 29.79
N TRP A 150 9.15 -22.78 29.39
CA TRP A 150 8.09 -22.29 30.27
C TRP A 150 7.02 -23.38 30.44
N SER A 151 6.59 -23.61 31.68
CA SER A 151 5.64 -24.67 32.04
C SER A 151 4.25 -24.51 31.41
N THR A 152 3.93 -23.32 30.90
CA THR A 152 2.65 -22.99 30.26
C THR A 152 2.89 -22.13 29.03
N PRO A 153 2.02 -22.19 28.01
CA PRO A 153 2.03 -21.23 26.91
C PRO A 153 1.87 -19.78 27.41
N LYS A 154 2.39 -18.81 26.64
CA LYS A 154 2.30 -17.38 26.97
C LYS A 154 0.83 -16.95 26.94
N PRO A 155 0.28 -16.39 28.03
CA PRO A 155 -1.08 -15.88 28.04
C PRO A 155 -1.18 -14.57 27.25
N HIS A 156 -2.40 -14.18 26.90
CA HIS A 156 -2.70 -12.88 26.28
C HIS A 156 -3.86 -12.19 26.99
N CYS A 157 -3.88 -10.87 26.92
CA CYS A 157 -4.93 -10.06 27.51
C CYS A 157 -6.02 -9.77 26.48
N GLN A 158 -7.23 -10.23 26.74
CA GLN A 158 -8.39 -10.03 25.88
C GLN A 158 -9.33 -9.02 26.53
N VAL A 159 -9.85 -8.06 25.77
CA VAL A 159 -10.78 -7.05 26.31
C VAL A 159 -12.03 -7.73 26.86
N ASN A 160 -12.46 -7.32 28.06
CA ASN A 160 -13.81 -7.62 28.57
C ASN A 160 -14.84 -6.84 27.76
N ARG A 161 -15.24 -7.37 26.60
CA ARG A 161 -16.38 -6.84 25.86
C ARG A 161 -17.58 -7.72 26.15
N THR A 162 -18.54 -7.18 26.91
CA THR A 162 -19.88 -7.76 26.98
C THR A 162 -20.39 -7.97 25.55
N PRO A 163 -20.98 -9.13 25.21
CA PRO A 163 -21.38 -9.46 23.84
C PRO A 163 -22.62 -8.68 23.33
N HIS A 164 -22.81 -7.43 23.75
CA HIS A 164 -23.99 -6.60 23.47
C HIS A 164 -23.69 -5.09 23.47
N SER A 165 -22.69 -4.66 22.69
CA SER A 165 -22.76 -3.33 22.09
C SER A 165 -22.93 -3.54 20.60
N GLU A 166 -24.11 -3.23 20.07
CA GLU A 166 -24.31 -3.14 18.63
C GLU A 166 -23.22 -2.23 18.03
N ARG A 167 -22.60 -2.66 16.92
CA ARG A 167 -21.62 -1.83 16.23
C ARG A 167 -22.31 -0.56 15.75
N ARG A 168 -21.68 0.58 15.96
CA ARG A 168 -22.26 1.86 15.57
C ARG A 168 -22.19 2.02 14.06
N ALA A 169 -23.31 2.36 13.44
CA ALA A 169 -23.35 2.54 11.99
C ALA A 169 -22.68 3.86 11.58
N VAL A 170 -21.78 3.79 10.60
CA VAL A 170 -21.15 4.95 9.95
C VAL A 170 -21.56 4.93 8.48
N TYR A 171 -22.16 6.01 8.01
CA TYR A 171 -22.78 6.05 6.68
C TYR A 171 -21.89 6.72 5.64
N ILE A 172 -21.87 6.14 4.45
CA ILE A 172 -21.17 6.60 3.25
C ILE A 172 -22.23 6.99 2.22
N GLY A 173 -22.13 8.20 1.66
CA GLY A 173 -22.97 8.61 0.54
C GLY A 173 -22.30 8.28 -0.79
N ALA A 174 -23.00 7.65 -1.74
CA ALA A 174 -22.43 7.30 -3.03
C ALA A 174 -23.34 7.68 -4.21
N LEU A 175 -22.72 7.99 -5.34
CA LEU A 175 -23.40 8.32 -6.59
C LEU A 175 -22.87 7.42 -7.72
N PHE A 176 -23.60 6.34 -8.00
CA PHE A 176 -23.25 5.35 -9.03
C PHE A 176 -23.96 5.70 -10.34
N PRO A 177 -23.25 5.94 -11.46
CA PRO A 177 -23.89 6.18 -12.75
C PRO A 177 -24.32 4.85 -13.39
N MET A 178 -25.61 4.51 -13.37
CA MET A 178 -26.12 3.26 -13.96
C MET A 178 -26.33 3.34 -15.48
N SER A 179 -26.35 4.57 -16.01
CA SER A 179 -26.55 4.93 -17.40
C SER A 179 -25.81 6.24 -17.72
N GLY A 180 -25.91 6.74 -18.96
CA GLY A 180 -25.28 7.98 -19.42
C GLY A 180 -23.95 7.72 -20.13
N GLY A 181 -23.08 8.75 -20.18
CA GLY A 181 -21.82 8.69 -20.93
C GLY A 181 -20.83 7.63 -20.45
N TRP A 182 -20.92 7.20 -19.19
CA TRP A 182 -20.17 6.08 -18.63
C TRP A 182 -21.05 5.34 -17.60
N PRO A 183 -21.64 4.18 -17.96
CA PRO A 183 -22.54 3.43 -17.08
C PRO A 183 -21.78 2.57 -16.04
N GLY A 184 -20.75 3.14 -15.40
CA GLY A 184 -19.82 2.40 -14.55
C GLY A 184 -20.39 1.88 -13.22
N GLY A 185 -21.56 2.38 -12.81
CA GLY A 185 -22.24 1.93 -11.60
C GLY A 185 -22.67 0.46 -11.63
N GLN A 186 -22.84 -0.12 -12.82
CA GLN A 186 -23.35 -1.48 -13.00
C GLN A 186 -22.44 -2.54 -12.37
N ALA A 187 -21.12 -2.38 -12.49
CA ALA A 187 -20.15 -3.25 -11.80
C ALA A 187 -19.56 -2.63 -10.52
N CYS A 188 -19.43 -1.30 -10.46
CA CYS A 188 -18.82 -0.65 -9.29
C CYS A 188 -19.70 -0.72 -8.03
N GLN A 189 -21.04 -0.68 -8.15
CA GLN A 189 -21.91 -0.83 -6.97
C GLN A 189 -21.76 -2.22 -6.33
N PRO A 190 -21.90 -3.35 -7.07
CA PRO A 190 -21.65 -4.68 -6.51
C PRO A 190 -20.24 -4.84 -5.91
N ALA A 191 -19.23 -4.19 -6.49
CA ALA A 191 -17.87 -4.22 -5.95
C ALA A 191 -17.76 -3.48 -4.60
N VAL A 192 -18.42 -2.33 -4.45
CA VAL A 192 -18.49 -1.60 -3.17
C VAL A 192 -19.25 -2.42 -2.12
N GLU A 193 -20.37 -3.04 -2.49
CA GLU A 193 -21.14 -3.91 -1.59
C GLU A 193 -20.29 -5.09 -1.10
N MET A 194 -19.55 -5.74 -2.02
CA MET A 194 -18.58 -6.79 -1.67
C MET A 194 -17.51 -6.29 -0.69
N ALA A 195 -16.95 -5.10 -0.92
CA ALA A 195 -15.91 -4.55 -0.05
C ALA A 195 -16.46 -4.24 1.35
N LEU A 196 -17.69 -3.71 1.45
CA LEU A 196 -18.34 -3.43 2.73
C LEU A 196 -18.58 -4.70 3.52
N GLU A 197 -19.05 -5.77 2.88
CA GLU A 197 -19.21 -7.08 3.53
C GLU A 197 -17.86 -7.61 4.05
N ASP A 198 -16.83 -7.59 3.21
CA ASP A 198 -15.50 -8.12 3.55
C ASP A 198 -14.87 -7.31 4.70
N VAL A 199 -14.96 -5.97 4.67
CA VAL A 199 -14.49 -5.08 5.76
C VAL A 199 -15.29 -5.27 7.04
N ASN A 200 -16.63 -5.28 6.98
CA ASN A 200 -17.48 -5.42 8.16
C ASN A 200 -17.40 -6.83 8.78
N SER A 201 -16.98 -7.84 8.03
CA SER A 201 -16.74 -9.19 8.58
C SER A 201 -15.50 -9.25 9.48
N ARG A 202 -14.54 -8.34 9.27
CA ARG A 202 -13.25 -8.29 9.97
C ARG A 202 -13.31 -7.47 11.25
N ARG A 203 -13.01 -8.12 12.38
CA ARG A 203 -12.99 -7.49 13.71
C ARG A 203 -11.71 -6.68 14.00
N ASP A 204 -10.68 -6.83 13.17
CA ASP A 204 -9.39 -6.14 13.32
C ASP A 204 -9.33 -4.76 12.62
N ILE A 205 -10.34 -4.42 11.80
CA ILE A 205 -10.37 -3.14 11.06
C ILE A 205 -11.22 -2.09 11.78
N LEU A 206 -12.52 -2.34 11.96
CA LEU A 206 -13.43 -1.43 12.67
C LEU A 206 -14.25 -2.26 13.67
N PRO A 207 -13.68 -2.63 14.84
CA PRO A 207 -14.37 -3.51 15.79
C PRO A 207 -15.65 -2.89 16.36
N ASP A 208 -15.66 -1.56 16.52
CA ASP A 208 -16.72 -0.80 17.19
C ASP A 208 -17.72 -0.13 16.22
N TYR A 209 -17.41 -0.16 14.92
CA TYR A 209 -18.19 0.50 13.87
C TYR A 209 -18.60 -0.47 12.76
N GLU A 210 -19.67 -0.16 12.05
CA GLU A 210 -20.14 -0.86 10.85
C GLU A 210 -20.33 0.17 9.72
N LEU A 211 -19.68 -0.05 8.58
CA LEU A 211 -19.85 0.82 7.42
C LEU A 211 -21.14 0.49 6.68
N LYS A 212 -21.97 1.50 6.41
CA LYS A 212 -23.23 1.38 5.65
C LYS A 212 -23.23 2.33 4.47
N LEU A 213 -23.90 1.93 3.39
CA LEU A 213 -23.95 2.68 2.14
C LEU A 213 -25.34 3.24 1.90
N ILE A 214 -25.40 4.51 1.49
CA ILE A 214 -26.61 5.13 0.93
C ILE A 214 -26.22 5.62 -0.46
N HIS A 215 -26.86 5.08 -1.49
CA HIS A 215 -26.47 5.33 -2.87
C HIS A 215 -27.63 5.78 -3.75
N HIS A 216 -27.33 6.59 -4.77
CA HIS A 216 -28.28 7.02 -5.78
C HIS A 216 -27.71 6.90 -7.19
N ASP A 217 -28.59 6.78 -8.19
CA ASP A 217 -28.21 6.77 -9.60
C ASP A 217 -27.99 8.19 -10.12
N SER A 218 -26.74 8.54 -10.42
CA SER A 218 -26.40 9.87 -10.95
C SER A 218 -26.58 9.97 -12.46
N LYS A 219 -26.65 8.85 -13.19
CA LYS A 219 -26.66 8.79 -14.66
C LYS A 219 -25.53 9.57 -15.35
N CYS A 220 -24.45 9.84 -14.61
CA CYS A 220 -23.35 10.71 -15.06
C CYS A 220 -23.80 12.16 -15.38
N ASP A 221 -24.97 12.58 -14.88
CA ASP A 221 -25.57 13.88 -15.15
C ASP A 221 -25.45 14.82 -13.93
N PRO A 222 -24.80 15.99 -14.06
CA PRO A 222 -24.62 16.93 -12.95
C PRO A 222 -25.93 17.46 -12.35
N GLY A 223 -26.99 17.62 -13.15
CA GLY A 223 -28.30 18.10 -12.68
C GLY A 223 -28.96 17.09 -11.75
N GLN A 224 -29.04 15.83 -12.20
CA GLN A 224 -29.54 14.72 -11.40
C GLN A 224 -28.69 14.48 -10.14
N ALA A 225 -27.36 14.54 -10.28
CA ALA A 225 -26.44 14.39 -9.17
C ALA A 225 -26.59 15.50 -8.12
N THR A 226 -26.86 16.73 -8.54
CA THR A 226 -27.11 17.85 -7.62
C THR A 226 -28.31 17.55 -6.72
N LYS A 227 -29.43 17.09 -7.30
CA LYS A 227 -30.61 16.70 -6.51
C LYS A 227 -30.28 15.64 -5.46
N TYR A 228 -29.60 14.57 -5.86
CA TYR A 228 -29.28 13.46 -4.95
C TYR A 228 -28.18 13.83 -3.93
N LEU A 229 -27.28 14.76 -4.25
CA LEU A 229 -26.36 15.32 -3.29
C LEU A 229 -27.11 16.04 -2.16
N TYR A 230 -28.12 16.86 -2.48
CA TYR A 230 -28.96 17.49 -1.47
C TYR A 230 -29.72 16.44 -0.63
N GLU A 231 -30.27 15.39 -1.25
CA GLU A 231 -30.92 14.30 -0.51
C GLU A 231 -29.96 13.56 0.44
N LEU A 232 -28.70 13.37 0.04
CA LEU A 232 -27.67 12.76 0.89
C LEU A 232 -27.24 13.68 2.04
N LEU A 233 -27.15 14.99 1.81
CA LEU A 233 -26.64 15.95 2.79
C LEU A 233 -27.69 16.39 3.82
N TYR A 234 -28.94 16.62 3.40
CA TYR A 234 -29.97 17.23 4.24
C TYR A 234 -30.92 16.23 4.93
N ASN A 235 -30.72 14.93 4.72
CA ASN A 235 -31.47 13.90 5.40
C ASN A 235 -30.57 13.06 6.30
N ASP A 236 -31.11 12.68 7.46
CA ASP A 236 -30.53 11.65 8.30
C ASP A 236 -30.42 10.31 7.54
N PRO A 237 -29.42 9.48 7.87
CA PRO A 237 -28.31 9.73 8.80
C PRO A 237 -27.21 10.61 8.20
N ILE A 238 -26.31 11.17 9.03
CA ILE A 238 -25.13 11.93 8.58
C ILE A 238 -24.14 11.02 7.83
N LYS A 239 -23.58 11.52 6.72
CA LYS A 239 -22.58 10.78 5.91
C LYS A 239 -21.19 11.27 6.28
N ILE A 240 -20.23 10.37 6.47
CA ILE A 240 -18.84 10.73 6.81
C ILE A 240 -17.98 11.03 5.58
N ILE A 241 -18.37 10.51 4.41
CA ILE A 241 -17.66 10.68 3.14
C ILE A 241 -18.64 10.57 1.97
N LEU A 242 -18.28 11.19 0.85
CA LEU A 242 -19.01 11.09 -0.42
C LEU A 242 -18.18 10.36 -1.48
N MET A 243 -18.81 9.46 -2.23
CA MET A 243 -18.20 8.65 -3.28
C MET A 243 -18.90 8.85 -4.64
N PRO A 244 -18.51 9.88 -5.40
CA PRO A 244 -18.98 10.07 -6.78
C PRO A 244 -18.17 9.24 -7.79
N GLY A 245 -18.85 8.72 -8.81
CA GLY A 245 -18.21 7.98 -9.92
C GLY A 245 -17.66 8.89 -11.02
N CYS A 246 -18.56 9.37 -11.90
CA CYS A 246 -18.20 10.14 -13.09
C CYS A 246 -17.40 11.42 -12.81
N SER A 247 -16.53 11.82 -13.73
CA SER A 247 -15.74 13.07 -13.63
C SER A 247 -16.62 14.32 -13.47
N SER A 248 -17.66 14.49 -14.28
CA SER A 248 -18.57 15.65 -14.23
C SER A 248 -19.25 15.80 -12.86
N VAL A 249 -19.73 14.68 -12.31
CA VAL A 249 -20.36 14.62 -10.98
C VAL A 249 -19.32 14.79 -9.87
N SER A 250 -18.14 14.21 -10.02
CA SER A 250 -17.06 14.30 -9.02
C SER A 250 -16.56 15.73 -8.87
N THR A 251 -16.41 16.47 -9.96
CA THR A 251 -16.07 17.91 -9.94
C THR A 251 -17.10 18.70 -9.14
N LEU A 252 -18.39 18.52 -9.43
CA LEU A 252 -19.48 19.20 -8.74
C LEU A 252 -19.50 18.87 -7.24
N VAL A 253 -19.40 17.59 -6.88
CA VAL A 253 -19.42 17.15 -5.48
C VAL A 253 -18.18 17.63 -4.73
N ALA A 254 -17.00 17.55 -5.32
CA ALA A 254 -15.75 17.98 -4.70
C ALA A 254 -15.69 19.49 -4.46
N GLU A 255 -16.19 20.30 -5.39
CA GLU A 255 -16.24 21.76 -5.25
C GLU A 255 -17.21 22.20 -4.14
N ALA A 256 -18.31 21.47 -3.98
CA ALA A 256 -19.33 21.72 -2.97
C ALA A 256 -18.94 21.19 -1.57
N ALA A 257 -18.32 20.01 -1.49
CA ALA A 257 -18.08 19.27 -0.24
C ALA A 257 -17.26 20.04 0.81
N ARG A 258 -16.38 20.95 0.38
CA ARG A 258 -15.61 21.83 1.29
C ARG A 258 -16.50 22.68 2.19
N MET A 259 -17.74 22.98 1.77
CA MET A 259 -18.70 23.75 2.57
C MET A 259 -19.30 22.95 3.73
N TRP A 260 -19.23 21.61 3.68
CA TRP A 260 -19.71 20.69 4.72
C TRP A 260 -18.57 19.92 5.40
N ASN A 261 -17.32 20.37 5.24
CA ASN A 261 -16.13 19.70 5.74
C ASN A 261 -16.09 18.20 5.38
N LEU A 262 -16.52 17.85 4.17
CA LEU A 262 -16.56 16.45 3.72
C LEU A 262 -15.35 16.08 2.88
N ILE A 263 -14.89 14.84 3.06
CA ILE A 263 -13.97 14.19 2.15
C ILE A 263 -14.75 13.63 0.97
N VAL A 264 -14.17 13.73 -0.22
CA VAL A 264 -14.71 13.14 -1.43
C VAL A 264 -13.73 12.10 -1.93
N LEU A 265 -14.15 10.84 -2.01
CA LEU A 265 -13.35 9.72 -2.51
C LEU A 265 -13.98 9.17 -3.79
N SER A 266 -13.53 9.67 -4.93
CA SER A 266 -14.03 9.19 -6.21
C SER A 266 -13.37 7.88 -6.63
N TYR A 267 -14.16 6.93 -7.10
CA TYR A 267 -13.66 5.64 -7.57
C TYR A 267 -13.49 5.55 -9.09
N GLY A 268 -13.98 6.55 -9.85
CA GLY A 268 -14.06 6.48 -11.32
C GLY A 268 -13.72 7.76 -12.08
N SER A 269 -13.33 8.84 -11.40
CA SER A 269 -13.05 10.12 -12.06
C SER A 269 -11.59 10.29 -12.49
N SER A 270 -11.39 10.42 -13.80
CA SER A 270 -10.05 10.56 -14.41
C SER A 270 -9.66 12.01 -14.73
N SER A 271 -10.57 12.99 -14.56
CA SER A 271 -10.33 14.40 -14.95
C SER A 271 -9.06 14.98 -14.32
N PRO A 272 -8.10 15.48 -15.12
CA PRO A 272 -6.91 16.16 -14.60
C PRO A 272 -7.23 17.40 -13.74
N ALA A 273 -8.33 18.10 -14.02
CA ALA A 273 -8.73 19.30 -13.27
C ALA A 273 -8.90 19.03 -11.76
N LEU A 274 -9.31 17.81 -11.39
CA LEU A 274 -9.51 17.36 -10.00
C LEU A 274 -8.21 17.27 -9.19
N SER A 275 -7.04 17.34 -9.83
CA SER A 275 -5.74 17.36 -9.13
C SER A 275 -5.41 18.73 -8.52
N ASN A 276 -6.20 19.78 -8.78
CA ASN A 276 -5.99 21.10 -8.21
C ASN A 276 -6.43 21.15 -6.74
N ARG A 277 -5.47 21.10 -5.80
CA ARG A 277 -5.72 21.12 -4.36
C ARG A 277 -6.28 22.43 -3.81
N GLN A 278 -6.09 23.55 -4.52
CA GLN A 278 -6.67 24.83 -4.11
C GLN A 278 -8.19 24.83 -4.36
N ARG A 279 -8.63 24.22 -5.46
CA ARG A 279 -10.05 24.07 -5.80
C ARG A 279 -10.70 22.89 -5.07
N PHE A 280 -9.98 21.78 -4.93
CA PHE A 280 -10.48 20.51 -4.38
C PHE A 280 -9.61 20.03 -3.19
N PRO A 281 -9.67 20.73 -2.04
CA PRO A 281 -8.75 20.49 -0.92
C PRO A 281 -8.94 19.14 -0.23
N THR A 282 -10.15 18.57 -0.25
CA THR A 282 -10.53 17.32 0.45
C THR A 282 -10.80 16.16 -0.51
N PHE A 283 -10.36 16.27 -1.76
CA PHE A 283 -10.61 15.27 -2.80
C PHE A 283 -9.52 14.19 -2.83
N PHE A 284 -9.93 12.93 -2.95
CA PHE A 284 -9.10 11.77 -3.23
C PHE A 284 -9.75 10.93 -4.32
N ARG A 285 -8.94 10.15 -5.03
CA ARG A 285 -9.46 9.17 -6.00
C ARG A 285 -8.58 7.95 -6.13
N THR A 286 -9.20 6.78 -6.17
CA THR A 286 -8.51 5.52 -6.51
C THR A 286 -8.34 5.35 -8.01
N HIS A 287 -9.14 6.05 -8.82
CA HIS A 287 -8.90 6.13 -10.26
C HIS A 287 -7.71 7.06 -10.55
N PRO A 288 -6.68 6.62 -11.29
CA PRO A 288 -5.56 7.50 -11.64
C PRO A 288 -5.97 8.60 -12.62
N SER A 289 -5.20 9.69 -12.67
CA SER A 289 -5.48 10.81 -13.58
C SER A 289 -5.22 10.42 -15.03
N ALA A 290 -6.00 10.97 -15.97
CA ALA A 290 -5.75 10.81 -17.40
C ALA A 290 -4.38 11.36 -17.85
N THR A 291 -3.76 12.25 -17.07
CA THR A 291 -2.38 12.72 -17.34
C THR A 291 -1.34 11.61 -17.21
N LEU A 292 -1.64 10.52 -16.50
CA LEU A 292 -0.73 9.39 -16.33
C LEU A 292 -0.37 8.71 -17.66
N HIS A 293 -1.22 8.86 -18.69
CA HIS A 293 -0.92 8.38 -20.04
C HIS A 293 0.18 9.21 -20.74
N ASN A 294 0.35 10.48 -20.39
CA ASN A 294 1.21 11.39 -21.14
C ASN A 294 2.70 11.11 -20.97
N PRO A 295 3.23 10.81 -19.75
CA PRO A 295 4.60 10.32 -19.60
C PRO A 295 4.89 9.10 -20.48
N THR A 296 3.96 8.15 -20.55
CA THR A 296 4.08 6.95 -21.39
C THR A 296 4.13 7.32 -22.88
N ARG A 297 3.24 8.19 -23.35
CA ARG A 297 3.22 8.66 -24.75
C ARG A 297 4.54 9.35 -25.11
N VAL A 298 5.01 10.27 -24.27
CA VAL A 298 6.29 10.97 -24.46
C VAL A 298 7.45 9.97 -24.54
N LYS A 299 7.52 9.01 -23.59
CA LYS A 299 8.57 7.97 -23.59
C LYS A 299 8.55 7.12 -24.87
N LEU A 300 7.36 6.82 -25.39
CA LEU A 300 7.20 6.09 -26.65
C LEU A 300 7.64 6.93 -27.87
N PHE A 301 7.32 8.22 -27.89
CA PHE A 301 7.80 9.13 -28.93
C PHE A 301 9.33 9.22 -28.94
N GLU A 302 9.96 9.35 -27.76
CA GLU A 302 11.41 9.35 -27.62
C GLU A 302 12.03 8.05 -28.11
N LYS A 303 11.47 6.90 -27.70
CA LYS A 303 11.93 5.57 -28.10
C LYS A 303 11.95 5.39 -29.63
N TRP A 304 10.95 5.90 -30.33
CA TRP A 304 10.86 5.80 -31.80
C TRP A 304 11.47 7.00 -32.54
N GLY A 305 12.04 7.97 -31.82
CA GLY A 305 12.65 9.16 -32.41
C GLY A 305 11.64 10.10 -33.08
N TRP A 306 10.37 10.08 -32.66
CA TRP A 306 9.33 10.94 -33.23
C TRP A 306 9.35 12.31 -32.55
N LYS A 307 9.63 13.35 -33.35
CA LYS A 307 9.76 14.74 -32.87
C LYS A 307 8.60 15.65 -33.25
N LYS A 308 7.68 15.18 -34.10
CA LYS A 308 6.52 15.93 -34.57
C LYS A 308 5.27 15.07 -34.46
N ILE A 309 4.26 15.57 -33.77
CA ILE A 309 2.97 14.88 -33.56
C ILE A 309 1.81 15.81 -33.90
N ALA A 310 0.64 15.23 -34.18
CA ALA A 310 -0.61 15.95 -34.31
C ALA A 310 -1.63 15.42 -33.30
N THR A 311 -2.58 16.25 -32.91
CA THR A 311 -3.61 15.89 -31.93
C THR A 311 -5.00 16.18 -32.45
N ILE A 312 -5.95 15.33 -32.08
CA ILE A 312 -7.37 15.49 -32.35
C ILE A 312 -8.17 15.10 -31.11
N GLN A 313 -8.97 16.04 -30.61
CA GLN A 313 -9.76 15.83 -29.39
C GLN A 313 -11.24 16.14 -29.55
N GLN A 314 -12.09 15.42 -28.81
CA GLN A 314 -13.44 15.86 -28.52
C GLN A 314 -13.39 17.01 -27.49
N THR A 315 -14.27 17.99 -27.63
CA THR A 315 -14.34 19.19 -26.78
C THR A 315 -15.02 18.88 -25.45
N THR A 316 -14.31 18.10 -24.61
CA THR A 316 -14.70 17.75 -23.24
C THR A 316 -13.59 18.22 -22.28
N GLU A 317 -13.94 18.62 -21.05
CA GLU A 317 -12.99 19.11 -20.05
C GLU A 317 -11.84 18.11 -19.80
N VAL A 318 -12.16 16.82 -19.69
CA VAL A 318 -11.17 15.75 -19.45
C VAL A 318 -10.12 15.69 -20.55
N PHE A 319 -10.53 15.73 -21.83
CA PHE A 319 -9.60 15.64 -22.96
C PHE A 319 -8.82 16.93 -23.16
N THR A 320 -9.46 18.08 -22.94
CA THR A 320 -8.80 19.40 -23.03
C THR A 320 -7.66 19.50 -22.04
N SER A 321 -7.93 19.22 -20.76
CA SER A 321 -6.90 19.25 -19.72
C SER A 321 -5.84 18.16 -19.86
N THR A 322 -6.19 16.99 -20.42
CA THR A 322 -5.20 15.95 -20.75
C THR A 322 -4.26 16.40 -21.87
N LEU A 323 -4.78 17.11 -22.88
CA LEU A 323 -3.97 17.64 -23.97
C LEU A 323 -3.08 18.79 -23.51
N ASP A 324 -3.56 19.66 -22.62
CA ASP A 324 -2.76 20.75 -22.09
C ASP A 324 -1.55 20.23 -21.27
N ASP A 325 -1.73 19.18 -20.45
CA ASP A 325 -0.60 18.49 -19.77
C ASP A 325 0.32 17.78 -20.78
N LEU A 326 -0.22 17.20 -21.86
CA LEU A 326 0.62 16.59 -22.90
C LEU A 326 1.49 17.63 -23.59
N GLU A 327 0.94 18.81 -23.90
CA GLU A 327 1.63 19.93 -24.55
C GLU A 327 2.83 20.44 -23.73
N GLU A 328 2.67 20.53 -22.41
CA GLU A 328 3.77 20.87 -21.49
C GLU A 328 4.88 19.81 -21.55
N ARG A 329 4.54 18.52 -21.42
CA ARG A 329 5.52 17.42 -21.38
C ARG A 329 6.26 17.22 -22.70
N VAL A 330 5.57 17.31 -23.83
CA VAL A 330 6.24 17.15 -25.13
C VAL A 330 7.20 18.30 -25.39
N LYS A 331 6.86 19.52 -24.95
CA LYS A 331 7.75 20.69 -25.04
C LYS A 331 9.03 20.47 -24.22
N GLU A 332 8.92 19.94 -23.00
CA GLU A 332 10.08 19.57 -22.16
C GLU A 332 10.96 18.49 -22.81
N ALA A 333 10.36 17.53 -23.52
CA ALA A 333 11.06 16.46 -24.24
C ALA A 333 11.60 16.89 -25.64
N GLY A 334 11.45 18.16 -26.00
CA GLY A 334 11.85 18.68 -27.31
C GLY A 334 11.07 18.04 -28.47
N ILE A 335 9.79 17.77 -28.26
CA ILE A 335 8.83 17.25 -29.24
C ILE A 335 7.78 18.34 -29.51
N GLU A 336 7.43 18.53 -30.78
CA GLU A 336 6.52 19.59 -31.22
C GLU A 336 5.14 19.02 -31.59
N ILE A 337 4.07 19.63 -31.07
CA ILE A 337 2.71 19.44 -31.59
C ILE A 337 2.55 20.36 -32.80
N THR A 338 2.61 19.80 -34.01
CA THR A 338 2.55 20.60 -35.25
C THR A 338 1.13 21.04 -35.58
N PHE A 339 0.13 20.23 -35.23
CA PHE A 339 -1.27 20.51 -35.52
C PHE A 339 -2.17 20.06 -34.37
N ARG A 340 -3.08 20.96 -33.94
CA ARG A 340 -4.15 20.68 -32.98
C ARG A 340 -5.48 20.76 -33.71
N GLN A 341 -6.30 19.73 -33.57
CA GLN A 341 -7.69 19.73 -34.05
C GLN A 341 -8.63 19.41 -32.90
N SER A 342 -9.83 19.98 -32.94
CA SER A 342 -10.88 19.69 -31.97
C SER A 342 -12.23 19.64 -32.65
N PHE A 343 -13.15 18.85 -32.10
CA PHE A 343 -14.53 18.79 -32.56
C PHE A 343 -15.52 18.65 -31.41
N PHE A 344 -16.77 19.02 -31.66
CA PHE A 344 -17.86 18.81 -30.71
C PHE A 344 -18.62 17.51 -31.04
N SER A 345 -19.14 17.40 -32.27
CA SER A 345 -19.96 16.26 -32.71
C SER A 345 -19.58 15.68 -34.08
N ASP A 346 -19.06 16.50 -35.00
CA ASP A 346 -18.68 16.06 -36.36
C ASP A 346 -17.15 16.12 -36.54
N PRO A 347 -16.49 14.95 -36.74
CA PRO A 347 -15.04 14.88 -36.92
C PRO A 347 -14.57 15.03 -38.38
N ALA A 348 -15.46 15.15 -39.37
CA ALA A 348 -15.08 15.07 -40.79
C ALA A 348 -14.09 16.17 -41.24
N VAL A 349 -14.34 17.43 -40.86
CA VAL A 349 -13.44 18.56 -41.18
C VAL A 349 -12.08 18.43 -40.47
N PRO A 350 -12.02 18.16 -39.14
CA PRO A 350 -10.79 17.83 -38.44
C PRO A 350 -9.93 16.75 -39.11
N VAL A 351 -10.54 15.62 -39.49
CA VAL A 351 -9.82 14.50 -40.13
C VAL A 351 -9.26 14.91 -41.50
N LYS A 352 -10.03 15.65 -42.30
CA LYS A 352 -9.56 16.22 -43.57
C LYS A 352 -8.38 17.17 -43.37
N ASN A 353 -8.40 17.98 -42.31
CA ASN A 353 -7.30 18.87 -41.99
C ASN A 353 -6.02 18.11 -41.60
N LEU A 354 -6.12 17.04 -40.79
CA LEU A 354 -4.97 16.19 -40.46
C LEU A 354 -4.29 15.63 -41.72
N LYS A 355 -5.09 15.17 -42.69
CA LYS A 355 -4.58 14.69 -43.98
C LYS A 355 -3.93 15.79 -44.79
N ARG A 356 -4.57 16.96 -44.91
CA ARG A 356 -4.02 18.12 -45.66
C ARG A 356 -2.68 18.59 -45.11
N GLN A 357 -2.49 18.44 -43.80
CA GLN A 357 -1.28 18.83 -43.09
C GLN A 357 -0.23 17.71 -43.01
N ASP A 358 -0.46 16.58 -43.68
CA ASP A 358 0.43 15.42 -43.71
C ASP A 358 0.82 14.87 -42.31
N ALA A 359 -0.12 14.91 -41.36
CA ALA A 359 0.11 14.42 -40.01
C ALA A 359 0.33 12.89 -40.01
N ARG A 360 1.49 12.44 -39.50
CA ARG A 360 1.88 11.01 -39.50
C ARG A 360 1.68 10.31 -38.16
N ILE A 361 1.94 11.00 -37.06
CA ILE A 361 1.77 10.49 -35.69
C ILE A 361 0.63 11.27 -35.06
N ILE A 362 -0.47 10.59 -34.75
CA ILE A 362 -1.73 11.25 -34.36
C ILE A 362 -2.16 10.73 -32.99
N VAL A 363 -2.44 11.65 -32.07
CA VAL A 363 -3.00 11.35 -30.74
C VAL A 363 -4.48 11.69 -30.73
N GLY A 364 -5.34 10.68 -30.59
CA GLY A 364 -6.79 10.79 -30.51
C GLY A 364 -7.29 10.77 -29.07
N LEU A 365 -8.05 11.80 -28.67
CA LEU A 365 -8.63 11.93 -27.33
C LEU A 365 -10.14 12.17 -27.42
N PHE A 366 -10.93 11.10 -27.40
CA PHE A 366 -12.38 11.15 -27.52
C PHE A 366 -13.01 9.90 -26.91
N TYR A 367 -14.33 9.88 -26.70
CA TYR A 367 -15.03 8.68 -26.21
C TYR A 367 -15.23 7.65 -27.34
N GLU A 368 -15.51 6.40 -26.95
CA GLU A 368 -15.69 5.26 -27.87
C GLU A 368 -16.71 5.54 -29.00
N THR A 369 -17.83 6.18 -28.66
CA THR A 369 -18.88 6.54 -29.63
C THR A 369 -18.36 7.50 -30.70
N GLU A 370 -17.55 8.47 -30.30
CA GLU A 370 -16.95 9.43 -31.22
C GLU A 370 -15.76 8.82 -31.97
N ALA A 371 -15.05 7.85 -31.37
CA ALA A 371 -14.01 7.09 -32.04
C ALA A 371 -14.54 6.39 -33.30
N ARG A 372 -15.73 5.76 -33.22
CA ARG A 372 -16.34 5.11 -34.39
C ARG A 372 -16.61 6.10 -35.53
N LYS A 373 -17.10 7.30 -35.23
CA LYS A 373 -17.30 8.35 -36.23
C LYS A 373 -15.98 8.85 -36.82
N VAL A 374 -14.98 9.10 -35.95
CA VAL A 374 -13.64 9.53 -36.38
C VAL A 374 -13.01 8.50 -37.31
N PHE A 375 -13.02 7.22 -36.93
CA PHE A 375 -12.36 6.18 -37.72
C PHE A 375 -13.09 5.85 -39.02
N CYS A 376 -14.42 6.04 -39.08
CA CYS A 376 -15.14 5.98 -40.34
C CYS A 376 -14.70 7.11 -41.30
N GLU A 377 -14.48 8.32 -40.80
CA GLU A 377 -13.92 9.41 -41.62
C GLU A 377 -12.45 9.18 -41.98
N VAL A 378 -11.65 8.60 -41.08
CA VAL A 378 -10.25 8.20 -41.34
C VAL A 378 -10.17 7.19 -42.47
N TYR A 379 -11.09 6.21 -42.50
CA TYR A 379 -11.19 5.24 -43.59
C TYR A 379 -11.48 5.94 -44.94
N LYS A 380 -12.52 6.79 -44.98
CA LYS A 380 -12.91 7.54 -46.18
C LYS A 380 -11.77 8.43 -46.69
N GLU A 381 -11.01 9.03 -45.79
CA GLU A 381 -9.86 9.87 -46.13
C GLU A 381 -8.56 9.09 -46.37
N ARG A 382 -8.53 7.76 -46.18
CA ARG A 382 -7.33 6.90 -46.31
C ARG A 382 -6.18 7.39 -45.41
N LEU A 383 -6.50 7.81 -44.18
CA LEU A 383 -5.56 8.31 -43.17
C LEU A 383 -5.09 7.18 -42.21
N PHE A 384 -4.79 6.01 -42.76
CA PHE A 384 -4.38 4.80 -42.03
C PHE A 384 -3.35 3.98 -42.85
N GLY A 385 -2.83 2.90 -42.27
CA GLY A 385 -1.86 2.01 -42.91
C GLY A 385 -0.41 2.44 -42.71
N LYS A 386 0.49 2.07 -43.63
CA LYS A 386 1.96 2.06 -43.41
C LYS A 386 2.61 3.41 -43.04
N LYS A 387 1.92 4.53 -43.30
CA LYS A 387 2.45 5.88 -43.09
C LYS A 387 1.91 6.58 -41.84
N TYR A 388 0.91 6.01 -41.18
CA TYR A 388 0.19 6.68 -40.10
C TYR A 388 0.17 5.82 -38.85
N VAL A 389 0.38 6.44 -37.70
CA VAL A 389 0.27 5.80 -36.39
C VAL A 389 -0.72 6.58 -35.55
N TRP A 390 -1.67 5.84 -34.97
CA TRP A 390 -2.67 6.38 -34.07
C TRP A 390 -2.39 5.95 -32.64
N PHE A 391 -2.45 6.90 -31.71
CA PHE A 391 -2.50 6.67 -30.27
C PHE A 391 -3.90 6.95 -29.77
N LEU A 392 -4.50 5.97 -29.12
CA LEU A 392 -5.81 6.06 -28.50
C LEU A 392 -5.74 5.78 -27.00
N ILE A 393 -6.88 5.92 -26.35
CA ILE A 393 -7.07 5.60 -24.94
C ILE A 393 -7.44 4.10 -24.84
N GLY A 394 -6.96 3.41 -23.80
CA GLY A 394 -7.17 1.98 -23.60
C GLY A 394 -8.57 1.55 -23.17
N TRP A 395 -9.37 2.46 -22.58
CA TRP A 395 -10.65 2.16 -21.91
C TRP A 395 -11.78 1.63 -22.80
N TYR A 396 -11.56 1.49 -24.11
CA TYR A 396 -12.59 1.04 -25.03
C TYR A 396 -12.80 -0.47 -24.89
N ALA A 397 -14.02 -0.94 -25.13
CA ALA A 397 -14.26 -2.37 -25.22
C ALA A 397 -13.38 -3.00 -26.32
N ASP A 398 -12.83 -4.20 -26.12
CA ASP A 398 -11.92 -4.85 -27.07
C ASP A 398 -12.45 -4.92 -28.52
N ASN A 399 -13.78 -4.99 -28.68
CA ASN A 399 -14.49 -5.10 -29.93
C ASN A 399 -15.26 -3.83 -30.34
N TRP A 400 -14.93 -2.66 -29.79
CA TRP A 400 -15.65 -1.39 -29.98
C TRP A 400 -15.94 -1.04 -31.45
N PHE A 401 -15.00 -1.35 -32.36
CA PHE A 401 -15.09 -1.07 -33.79
C PHE A 401 -15.93 -2.08 -34.59
N LYS A 402 -16.40 -3.16 -33.95
CA LYS A 402 -17.29 -4.19 -34.54
C LYS A 402 -18.76 -3.99 -34.15
N ILE A 403 -19.03 -3.06 -33.24
CA ILE A 403 -20.39 -2.77 -32.75
C ILE A 403 -21.17 -2.02 -33.84
N TYR A 404 -22.40 -2.45 -34.10
CA TYR A 404 -23.30 -1.75 -35.02
C TYR A 404 -23.61 -0.34 -34.48
N ASP A 405 -23.34 0.68 -35.29
CA ASP A 405 -23.63 2.07 -34.98
C ASP A 405 -24.41 2.71 -36.16
N PRO A 406 -25.69 3.07 -35.97
CA PRO A 406 -26.49 3.66 -37.04
C PRO A 406 -26.06 5.07 -37.44
N SER A 407 -25.15 5.71 -36.68
CA SER A 407 -24.64 7.04 -36.97
C SER A 407 -23.45 7.06 -37.93
N ILE A 408 -22.91 5.90 -38.32
CA ILE A 408 -21.79 5.78 -39.26
C ILE A 408 -22.19 5.00 -40.51
N ASN A 409 -21.57 5.35 -41.64
CA ASN A 409 -21.83 4.70 -42.94
C ASN A 409 -20.76 3.69 -43.34
N CYS A 410 -19.84 3.33 -42.43
CA CYS A 410 -18.76 2.37 -42.69
C CYS A 410 -19.14 0.98 -42.20
N THR A 411 -18.71 -0.04 -42.94
CA THR A 411 -18.87 -1.45 -42.56
C THR A 411 -17.83 -1.88 -41.51
N VAL A 412 -18.06 -3.01 -40.85
CA VAL A 412 -17.12 -3.57 -39.86
C VAL A 412 -15.76 -3.87 -40.47
N ASP A 413 -15.72 -4.36 -41.71
CA ASP A 413 -14.45 -4.66 -42.40
C ASP A 413 -13.64 -3.40 -42.68
N GLU A 414 -14.31 -2.33 -43.15
CA GLU A 414 -13.68 -1.02 -43.38
C GLU A 414 -13.17 -0.40 -42.09
N MET A 415 -13.94 -0.50 -41.00
CA MET A 415 -13.53 -0.04 -39.68
C MET A 415 -12.33 -0.83 -39.17
N THR A 416 -12.36 -2.16 -39.30
CA THR A 416 -11.27 -3.06 -38.88
C THR A 416 -9.97 -2.73 -39.60
N GLU A 417 -10.03 -2.42 -40.90
CA GLU A 417 -8.86 -1.98 -41.67
C GLU A 417 -8.33 -0.62 -41.17
N ALA A 418 -9.23 0.33 -40.87
CA ALA A 418 -8.86 1.69 -40.48
C ALA A 418 -8.19 1.78 -39.10
N VAL A 419 -8.55 0.89 -38.17
CA VAL A 419 -8.00 0.87 -36.81
C VAL A 419 -6.74 0.00 -36.68
N GLU A 420 -6.36 -0.77 -37.69
CA GLU A 420 -5.28 -1.76 -37.56
C GLU A 420 -3.94 -1.12 -37.16
N GLY A 421 -3.25 -1.72 -36.19
CA GLY A 421 -1.91 -1.32 -35.76
C GLY A 421 -1.84 -0.09 -34.85
N HIS A 422 -2.98 0.50 -34.46
CA HIS A 422 -3.00 1.60 -33.51
C HIS A 422 -2.51 1.16 -32.11
N ILE A 423 -2.01 2.12 -31.36
CA ILE A 423 -1.45 1.93 -30.01
C ILE A 423 -2.42 2.47 -28.99
N THR A 424 -2.64 1.72 -27.91
CA THR A 424 -3.40 2.19 -26.75
C THR A 424 -2.49 2.30 -25.55
N THR A 425 -2.75 3.33 -24.74
CA THR A 425 -2.19 3.45 -23.39
C THR A 425 -3.32 3.33 -22.40
N GLU A 426 -3.19 2.39 -21.48
CA GLU A 426 -4.19 1.99 -20.49
C GLU A 426 -3.57 2.08 -19.09
N ILE A 427 -4.37 2.30 -18.06
CA ILE A 427 -3.86 2.24 -16.69
C ILE A 427 -4.15 0.84 -16.12
N VAL A 428 -3.17 0.23 -15.46
CA VAL A 428 -3.39 -1.09 -14.84
C VAL A 428 -4.35 -0.93 -13.65
N MET A 429 -5.61 -1.34 -13.84
CA MET A 429 -6.65 -1.31 -12.81
C MET A 429 -6.82 -2.63 -12.06
N LEU A 430 -6.15 -3.69 -12.50
CA LEU A 430 -6.17 -5.00 -11.87
C LEU A 430 -4.73 -5.52 -11.75
N ASN A 431 -4.31 -5.99 -10.58
CA ASN A 431 -2.96 -6.50 -10.39
C ASN A 431 -2.77 -7.79 -11.23
N PRO A 432 -1.80 -7.85 -12.16
CA PRO A 432 -1.55 -9.07 -12.94
C PRO A 432 -0.88 -10.17 -12.11
N ALA A 433 -0.26 -9.85 -10.97
CA ALA A 433 0.37 -10.82 -10.10
C ALA A 433 -0.67 -11.63 -9.32
N ASN A 434 -0.40 -12.93 -9.14
CA ASN A 434 -1.28 -13.82 -8.34
C ASN A 434 -1.01 -13.71 -6.83
N THR A 435 -0.77 -12.49 -6.33
CA THR A 435 -0.51 -12.20 -4.92
C THR A 435 -1.81 -11.88 -4.21
N ARG A 436 -1.97 -12.35 -2.96
CA ARG A 436 -3.14 -11.99 -2.14
C ARG A 436 -3.03 -10.53 -1.69
N SER A 437 -4.12 -9.79 -1.83
CA SER A 437 -4.28 -8.41 -1.37
C SER A 437 -4.68 -8.34 0.11
N ILE A 438 -4.90 -7.13 0.64
CA ILE A 438 -5.32 -6.90 2.03
C ILE A 438 -6.65 -7.58 2.40
N SER A 439 -7.54 -7.81 1.43
CA SER A 439 -8.78 -8.56 1.61
C SER A 439 -8.56 -10.08 1.66
N ASN A 440 -7.30 -10.52 1.62
CA ASN A 440 -6.89 -11.91 1.49
C ASN A 440 -7.46 -12.59 0.24
N MET A 441 -7.68 -11.84 -0.85
CA MET A 441 -8.09 -12.36 -2.17
C MET A 441 -7.08 -11.98 -3.25
N THR A 442 -6.93 -12.85 -4.26
CA THR A 442 -6.21 -12.53 -5.49
C THR A 442 -7.11 -11.76 -6.48
N SER A 443 -6.50 -11.15 -7.50
CA SER A 443 -7.24 -10.44 -8.54
C SER A 443 -8.18 -11.36 -9.34
N GLN A 444 -7.80 -12.62 -9.58
CA GLN A 444 -8.64 -13.61 -10.25
C GLN A 444 -9.83 -14.02 -9.36
N GLU A 445 -9.60 -14.30 -8.07
CA GLU A 445 -10.66 -14.62 -7.11
C GLU A 445 -11.67 -13.46 -7.00
N PHE A 446 -11.19 -12.21 -7.01
CA PHE A 446 -12.03 -11.01 -7.04
C PHE A 446 -12.91 -10.97 -8.30
N VAL A 447 -12.33 -11.14 -9.48
CA VAL A 447 -13.05 -11.13 -10.77
C VAL A 447 -14.14 -12.21 -10.80
N GLU A 448 -13.83 -13.42 -10.33
CA GLU A 448 -14.81 -14.51 -10.25
C GLU A 448 -15.94 -14.19 -9.26
N LYS A 449 -15.61 -13.66 -8.07
CA LYS A 449 -16.59 -13.30 -7.04
C LYS A 449 -17.51 -12.16 -7.52
N LEU A 450 -16.95 -11.17 -8.20
CA LEU A 450 -17.71 -10.07 -8.81
C LEU A 450 -18.61 -10.59 -9.92
N THR A 451 -18.08 -11.40 -10.85
CA THR A 451 -18.85 -11.95 -11.98
C THR A 451 -20.06 -12.75 -11.50
N LYS A 452 -19.93 -13.52 -10.42
CA LYS A 452 -21.04 -14.26 -9.80
C LYS A 452 -22.16 -13.36 -9.23
N ARG A 453 -21.88 -12.09 -8.96
CA ARG A 453 -22.85 -11.10 -8.48
C ARG A 453 -23.49 -10.28 -9.60
N LEU A 454 -22.90 -10.30 -10.80
CA LEU A 454 -23.45 -9.57 -11.93
C LEU A 454 -24.63 -10.32 -12.54
N LYS A 455 -25.63 -9.57 -13.01
CA LYS A 455 -26.80 -10.12 -13.71
C LYS A 455 -26.53 -10.40 -15.19
N ARG A 456 -25.47 -9.80 -15.74
CA ARG A 456 -25.07 -9.87 -17.15
C ARG A 456 -23.63 -10.34 -17.24
N HIS A 457 -23.22 -10.77 -18.43
CA HIS A 457 -21.83 -11.07 -18.68
C HIS A 457 -20.95 -9.82 -18.48
N PRO A 458 -19.70 -9.99 -18.00
CA PRO A 458 -18.77 -8.87 -17.82
C PRO A 458 -18.60 -7.98 -19.05
N GLU A 459 -18.59 -8.57 -20.25
CA GLU A 459 -18.45 -7.86 -21.54
C GLU A 459 -19.61 -6.88 -21.83
N GLU A 460 -20.79 -7.14 -21.25
CA GLU A 460 -21.98 -6.29 -21.41
C GLU A 460 -22.22 -5.38 -20.19
N THR A 461 -21.34 -5.45 -19.19
CA THR A 461 -21.51 -4.73 -17.92
C THR A 461 -20.59 -3.52 -17.87
N GLY A 462 -21.18 -2.32 -17.85
CA GLY A 462 -20.43 -1.08 -17.74
C GLY A 462 -19.63 -0.98 -16.44
N GLY A 463 -18.40 -0.46 -16.53
CA GLY A 463 -17.53 -0.21 -15.38
C GLY A 463 -16.83 -1.44 -14.80
N PHE A 464 -16.83 -2.57 -15.52
CA PHE A 464 -16.26 -3.82 -15.01
C PHE A 464 -14.74 -3.70 -14.75
N GLN A 465 -14.03 -2.97 -15.61
CA GLN A 465 -12.58 -2.74 -15.50
C GLN A 465 -12.23 -1.86 -14.28
N GLU A 466 -13.11 -0.92 -13.92
CA GLU A 466 -12.94 0.03 -12.83
C GLU A 466 -13.44 -0.50 -11.47
N ALA A 467 -14.17 -1.61 -11.46
CA ALA A 467 -14.69 -2.23 -10.24
C ALA A 467 -13.62 -2.50 -9.14
N PRO A 468 -12.38 -2.95 -9.47
CA PRO A 468 -11.30 -3.05 -8.47
C PRO A 468 -10.98 -1.73 -7.77
N LEU A 469 -11.09 -0.59 -8.47
CA LEU A 469 -10.81 0.74 -7.91
C LEU A 469 -11.87 1.15 -6.89
N ALA A 470 -13.13 0.79 -7.14
CA ALA A 470 -14.24 1.02 -6.21
C ALA A 470 -14.13 0.11 -4.97
N TYR A 471 -13.72 -1.14 -5.17
CA TYR A 471 -13.44 -2.08 -4.08
C TYR A 471 -12.31 -1.55 -3.18
N ASP A 472 -11.18 -1.15 -3.76
CA ASP A 472 -10.03 -0.63 -3.02
C ASP A 472 -10.30 0.76 -2.39
N ALA A 473 -11.24 1.55 -2.92
CA ALA A 473 -11.65 2.81 -2.30
C ALA A 473 -12.28 2.58 -0.92
N ILE A 474 -13.12 1.56 -0.77
CA ILE A 474 -13.72 1.19 0.53
C ILE A 474 -12.65 0.69 1.50
N TRP A 475 -11.68 -0.09 1.03
CA TRP A 475 -10.55 -0.51 1.86
C TRP A 475 -9.69 0.66 2.32
N ALA A 476 -9.37 1.60 1.42
CA ALA A 476 -8.63 2.80 1.76
C ALA A 476 -9.35 3.63 2.83
N LEU A 477 -10.66 3.80 2.68
CA LEU A 477 -11.52 4.46 3.66
C LEU A 477 -11.51 3.73 5.01
N ALA A 478 -11.74 2.42 5.01
CA ALA A 478 -11.80 1.63 6.24
C ALA A 478 -10.49 1.67 7.02
N LEU A 479 -9.35 1.59 6.33
CA LEU A 479 -8.02 1.70 6.93
C LEU A 479 -7.75 3.10 7.48
N ALA A 480 -8.19 4.15 6.77
CA ALA A 480 -8.06 5.52 7.25
C ALA A 480 -8.93 5.79 8.49
N LEU A 481 -10.17 5.29 8.51
CA LEU A 481 -11.06 5.37 9.67
C LEU A 481 -10.54 4.54 10.86
N ASN A 482 -9.92 3.39 10.61
CA ASN A 482 -9.26 2.59 11.64
C ASN A 482 -8.09 3.38 12.27
N LYS A 483 -7.20 3.98 11.45
CA LYS A 483 -6.12 4.85 11.96
C LYS A 483 -6.65 6.04 12.76
N THR A 484 -7.82 6.58 12.39
CA THR A 484 -8.44 7.73 13.06
C THR A 484 -9.07 7.34 14.41
N SER A 485 -9.75 6.19 14.48
CA SER A 485 -10.45 5.73 15.70
C SER A 485 -9.59 4.88 16.65
N GLY A 486 -8.59 4.16 16.13
CA GLY A 486 -7.73 3.21 16.87
C GLY A 486 -6.48 3.81 17.54
N GLY A 487 -6.29 5.13 17.51
CA GLY A 487 -5.17 5.80 18.16
C GLY A 487 -5.28 5.82 19.68
N GLY A 488 -4.81 4.77 20.36
CA GLY A 488 -4.75 4.62 21.83
C GLY A 488 -3.86 5.61 22.60
N GLY A 489 -3.61 6.82 22.06
CA GLY A 489 -2.82 7.86 22.71
C GLY A 489 -3.50 9.22 22.62
N ARG A 490 -4.28 9.59 23.65
CA ARG A 490 -4.79 10.94 23.99
C ARG A 490 -5.53 11.77 22.90
N SER A 491 -5.67 11.34 21.65
CA SER A 491 -6.33 12.13 20.57
C SER A 491 -7.31 11.38 19.66
N GLY A 492 -7.68 10.13 19.96
CA GLY A 492 -8.66 9.38 19.17
C GLY A 492 -10.06 10.03 19.25
N VAL A 493 -10.55 10.53 18.12
CA VAL A 493 -11.92 11.07 17.99
C VAL A 493 -12.91 9.95 17.75
N ARG A 494 -14.12 10.10 18.27
CA ARG A 494 -15.19 9.15 17.99
C ARG A 494 -15.87 9.55 16.68
N LEU A 495 -16.07 8.58 15.78
CA LEU A 495 -16.62 8.86 14.45
C LEU A 495 -18.08 9.33 14.52
N GLU A 496 -18.82 8.97 15.58
CA GLU A 496 -20.20 9.46 15.80
C GLU A 496 -20.29 10.95 16.16
N ASP A 497 -19.20 11.57 16.59
CA ASP A 497 -19.16 13.01 16.91
C ASP A 497 -18.98 13.87 15.64
N PHE A 498 -18.88 13.22 14.47
CA PHE A 498 -18.79 13.89 13.18
C PHE A 498 -20.07 14.67 12.87
N ASN A 499 -19.87 15.92 12.48
CA ASN A 499 -20.92 16.78 11.93
C ASN A 499 -20.30 17.69 10.86
N TYR A 500 -21.13 18.21 9.96
CA TYR A 500 -20.66 18.99 8.82
C TYR A 500 -20.01 20.34 9.17
N ASN A 501 -20.09 20.78 10.42
CA ASN A 501 -19.48 22.04 10.88
C ASN A 501 -18.09 21.83 11.53
N ASN A 502 -17.70 20.59 11.83
CA ASN A 502 -16.46 20.30 12.53
C ASN A 502 -15.38 19.74 11.60
N GLN A 503 -14.36 20.55 11.34
CA GLN A 503 -13.24 20.18 10.48
C GLN A 503 -12.23 19.22 11.15
N THR A 504 -12.23 19.09 12.48
CA THR A 504 -11.20 18.33 13.21
C THR A 504 -11.15 16.86 12.78
N ILE A 505 -12.31 16.22 12.69
CA ILE A 505 -12.42 14.80 12.29
C ILE A 505 -12.05 14.66 10.81
N THR A 506 -12.50 15.59 9.97
CA THR A 506 -12.15 15.66 8.54
C THR A 506 -10.64 15.73 8.33
N ASP A 507 -9.94 16.59 9.08
CA ASP A 507 -8.48 16.74 8.97
C ASP A 507 -7.74 15.47 9.41
N GLN A 508 -8.24 14.77 10.43
CA GLN A 508 -7.67 13.50 10.86
C GLN A 508 -7.86 12.40 9.81
N ILE A 509 -9.07 12.26 9.27
CA ILE A 509 -9.34 11.30 8.18
C ILE A 509 -8.52 11.67 6.95
N TYR A 510 -8.41 12.95 6.61
CA TYR A 510 -7.60 13.43 5.49
C TYR A 510 -6.13 13.01 5.64
N ARG A 511 -5.51 13.22 6.81
CA ARG A 511 -4.12 12.79 7.07
C ARG A 511 -3.98 11.27 7.03
N ALA A 512 -4.97 10.55 7.54
CA ALA A 512 -4.98 9.10 7.52
C ALA A 512 -5.07 8.56 6.08
N MET A 513 -5.93 9.17 5.24
CA MET A 513 -6.05 8.88 3.80
C MET A 513 -4.75 9.23 3.05
N ASN A 514 -4.17 10.40 3.30
CA ASN A 514 -2.94 10.85 2.64
C ASN A 514 -1.72 9.96 2.96
N SER A 515 -1.74 9.28 4.11
CA SER A 515 -0.71 8.31 4.53
C SER A 515 -1.13 6.85 4.32
N SER A 516 -2.19 6.60 3.55
CA SER A 516 -2.61 5.25 3.19
C SER A 516 -1.68 4.64 2.14
N SER A 517 -1.18 3.45 2.46
CA SER A 517 -0.39 2.60 1.57
C SER A 517 -0.72 1.15 1.90
N PHE A 518 -1.22 0.40 0.92
CA PHE A 518 -1.55 -1.01 1.06
C PHE A 518 -1.63 -1.71 -0.30
N GLU A 519 -1.55 -3.04 -0.30
CA GLU A 519 -1.78 -3.86 -1.50
C GLU A 519 -3.27 -4.20 -1.64
N GLY A 520 -3.93 -3.60 -2.63
CA GLY A 520 -5.33 -3.85 -3.00
C GLY A 520 -5.46 -4.85 -4.16
N VAL A 521 -6.69 -5.10 -4.60
CA VAL A 521 -6.95 -5.97 -5.77
C VAL A 521 -6.48 -5.33 -7.08
N SER A 522 -6.44 -4.01 -7.11
CA SER A 522 -5.92 -3.22 -8.23
C SER A 522 -4.41 -3.00 -8.16
N GLY A 523 -3.72 -3.58 -7.16
CA GLY A 523 -2.28 -3.44 -6.92
C GLY A 523 -1.97 -2.49 -5.76
N HIS A 524 -0.75 -1.94 -5.74
CA HIS A 524 -0.36 -0.99 -4.70
C HIS A 524 -1.24 0.27 -4.76
N VAL A 525 -1.85 0.65 -3.63
CA VAL A 525 -2.71 1.82 -3.51
C VAL A 525 -2.00 2.85 -2.65
N VAL A 526 -1.56 3.94 -3.29
CA VAL A 526 -0.96 5.12 -2.66
C VAL A 526 -1.52 6.36 -3.34
N PHE A 527 -1.88 7.36 -2.54
CA PHE A 527 -2.32 8.66 -3.02
C PHE A 527 -1.12 9.62 -3.06
N ASP A 528 -0.98 10.34 -4.18
CA ASP A 528 0.02 11.39 -4.32
C ASP A 528 -0.43 12.70 -3.63
N ALA A 529 0.42 13.74 -3.69
CA ALA A 529 0.11 15.04 -3.09
C ALA A 529 -1.13 15.74 -3.70
N SER A 530 -1.56 15.34 -4.90
CA SER A 530 -2.80 15.81 -5.54
C SER A 530 -4.04 15.03 -5.09
N GLY A 531 -3.86 13.92 -4.35
CA GLY A 531 -4.91 13.00 -3.96
C GLY A 531 -5.26 11.97 -5.04
N SER A 532 -4.47 11.87 -6.10
CA SER A 532 -4.65 10.87 -7.17
C SER A 532 -3.86 9.62 -6.86
N ARG A 533 -4.37 8.46 -7.29
CA ARG A 533 -3.64 7.21 -7.17
C ARG A 533 -2.49 7.13 -8.18
N MET A 534 -1.36 6.59 -7.74
CA MET A 534 -0.24 6.20 -8.62
C MET A 534 -0.43 4.77 -9.17
N ALA A 535 -0.13 4.54 -10.45
CA ALA A 535 -0.27 3.23 -11.09
C ALA A 535 0.72 3.06 -12.27
N TRP A 536 0.87 1.83 -12.74
CA TRP A 536 1.60 1.52 -13.98
C TRP A 536 0.71 1.74 -15.20
N THR A 537 1.31 2.17 -16.31
CA THR A 537 0.63 2.25 -17.60
C THR A 537 0.89 0.96 -18.38
N LEU A 538 -0.17 0.31 -18.85
CA LEU A 538 -0.15 -0.78 -19.83
C LEU A 538 -0.13 -0.19 -21.24
N ILE A 539 0.66 -0.80 -22.13
CA ILE A 539 0.77 -0.41 -23.53
C ILE A 539 0.37 -1.60 -24.38
N GLU A 540 -0.55 -1.38 -25.32
CA GLU A 540 -1.05 -2.43 -26.21
C GLU A 540 -1.10 -1.94 -27.66
N GLN A 541 -1.17 -2.90 -28.58
CA GLN A 541 -1.33 -2.67 -30.00
C GLN A 541 -2.44 -3.56 -30.55
N LEU A 542 -3.33 -3.02 -31.39
CA LEU A 542 -4.27 -3.84 -32.13
C LEU A 542 -3.54 -4.60 -33.24
N GLN A 543 -3.58 -5.93 -33.20
CA GLN A 543 -2.94 -6.80 -34.19
C GLN A 543 -3.92 -7.85 -34.70
N GLY A 544 -4.33 -7.76 -35.97
CA GLY A 544 -5.29 -8.68 -36.57
C GLY A 544 -6.64 -8.68 -35.86
N GLY A 545 -7.10 -7.50 -35.43
CA GLY A 545 -8.38 -7.33 -34.73
C GLY A 545 -8.42 -7.84 -33.29
N SER A 546 -7.27 -8.08 -32.65
CA SER A 546 -7.14 -8.41 -31.22
C SER A 546 -6.03 -7.58 -30.58
N TYR A 547 -6.29 -7.01 -29.40
CA TYR A 547 -5.28 -6.29 -28.65
C TYR A 547 -4.19 -7.23 -28.14
N LYS A 548 -2.94 -6.81 -28.30
CA LYS A 548 -1.75 -7.49 -27.79
C LYS A 548 -0.96 -6.50 -26.95
N LYS A 549 -0.72 -6.87 -25.70
CA LYS A 549 0.21 -6.17 -24.83
C LYS A 549 1.61 -6.13 -25.45
N ILE A 550 2.20 -4.93 -25.47
CA ILE A 550 3.56 -4.67 -25.95
C ILE A 550 4.51 -4.18 -24.84
N GLY A 551 3.99 -3.70 -23.70
CA GLY A 551 4.82 -3.36 -22.55
C GLY A 551 4.07 -2.71 -21.38
N TYR A 552 4.83 -2.34 -20.36
CA TYR A 552 4.41 -1.51 -19.23
C TYR A 552 5.37 -0.34 -19.04
N TYR A 553 4.87 0.77 -18.51
CA TYR A 553 5.68 1.91 -18.09
C TYR A 553 5.33 2.34 -16.66
N ASP A 554 6.37 2.44 -15.83
CA ASP A 554 6.31 3.04 -14.50
C ASP A 554 6.98 4.43 -14.55
N SER A 555 6.15 5.48 -14.56
CA SER A 555 6.61 6.87 -14.62
C SER A 555 7.36 7.32 -13.37
N THR A 556 7.25 6.59 -12.26
CA THR A 556 7.90 6.95 -10.99
C THR A 556 9.37 6.54 -10.96
N LYS A 557 9.71 5.47 -11.69
CA LYS A 557 11.06 4.91 -11.79
C LYS A 557 11.69 5.13 -13.17
N ASP A 558 10.95 5.76 -14.08
CA ASP A 558 11.27 5.85 -15.52
C ASP A 558 11.63 4.48 -16.12
N ASP A 559 10.86 3.44 -15.77
CA ASP A 559 11.11 2.06 -16.19
C ASP A 559 10.11 1.63 -17.28
N LEU A 560 10.63 1.38 -18.49
CA LEU A 560 9.87 0.88 -19.63
C LEU A 560 10.16 -0.61 -19.85
N SER A 561 9.28 -1.47 -19.36
CA SER A 561 9.31 -2.91 -19.61
C SER A 561 8.71 -3.22 -20.98
N TRP A 562 9.53 -3.68 -21.93
CA TRP A 562 9.11 -3.92 -23.31
C TRP A 562 9.11 -5.40 -23.68
N SER A 563 7.97 -5.90 -24.19
CA SER A 563 7.79 -7.31 -24.55
C SER A 563 8.25 -7.67 -25.97
N LYS A 564 8.58 -6.69 -26.83
CA LYS A 564 8.98 -6.89 -28.24
C LYS A 564 7.95 -7.68 -29.08
N THR A 565 6.68 -7.53 -28.75
CA THR A 565 5.54 -8.16 -29.45
C THR A 565 4.88 -7.22 -30.46
N ASP A 566 5.36 -5.97 -30.58
CA ASP A 566 4.87 -4.99 -31.53
C ASP A 566 5.14 -5.40 -32.98
N LYS A 567 4.13 -5.23 -33.84
CA LYS A 567 4.19 -5.56 -35.27
C LYS A 567 3.95 -4.31 -36.10
N TRP A 568 4.88 -4.05 -37.01
CA TRP A 568 4.82 -2.93 -37.92
C TRP A 568 4.82 -3.40 -39.36
N ILE A 569 4.08 -2.70 -40.23
CA ILE A 569 4.10 -2.99 -41.66
C ILE A 569 5.41 -2.45 -42.24
N VAL A 570 6.34 -3.35 -42.60
CA VAL A 570 7.64 -2.98 -43.14
C VAL A 570 7.49 -2.35 -44.53
N ILE A 571 8.11 -1.18 -44.74
CA ILE A 571 8.29 -0.59 -46.06
C ILE A 571 9.55 -1.22 -46.64
N SER A 572 9.41 -2.14 -47.59
CA SER A 572 10.54 -2.57 -48.42
C SER A 572 11.04 -1.36 -49.20
N ARG A 573 12.22 -0.83 -48.85
CA ARG A 573 12.94 0.08 -49.73
C ARG A 573 13.45 -0.76 -50.90
N THR A 574 12.64 -0.91 -51.94
CA THR A 574 13.19 -1.24 -53.26
C THR A 574 14.00 -0.02 -53.69
N HIS A 575 15.31 -0.05 -53.43
CA HIS A 575 16.25 0.80 -54.17
C HIS A 575 16.17 0.36 -55.63
N SER A 576 15.46 1.13 -56.44
CA SER A 576 15.65 1.11 -57.89
C SER A 576 17.02 1.74 -58.15
N PRO A 577 18.00 1.03 -58.73
CA PRO A 577 19.22 1.65 -59.22
C PRO A 577 18.88 2.37 -60.53
N THR A 578 18.93 3.70 -60.50
CA THR A 578 19.06 4.53 -61.70
C THR A 578 20.17 5.52 -61.47
#